data_AF-A0A3A5ANF3-F1
#
_entry.id   AF-A0A3A5ANF3-F1
#
_cell.length_a   1.000
_cell.length_b   1.000
_cell.length_c   1.000
_cell.angle_alpha   90.00
_cell.angle_beta   90.00
_cell.angle_gamma   90.00
#
_symmetry.space_group_name_H-M   'P 1'
#
loop_
_entity.id
_entity.type
_entity.pdbx_description
1 polymer ?
#
loop_
_entity_poly.entity_id
_entity_poly.type
_entity_poly.pdbx_seq_one_letter_code
_entity_poly.pdbx_strand_id
1 'polypeptide(L)' 'MKSNDCMKVIQGSYRKGFWFHDRDAHTQEEIDFANAAFREAGKYDPRWLKLIWDIKVDSKPELRRVK' A
#
# COMPACT_ATOMS: atom_id res chain seq x y z
N MET A 1 32.75 -31.31 3.08
CA MET A 1 32.56 -29.99 3.71
C MET A 1 31.23 -29.45 3.19
N LYS A 2 30.22 -29.29 4.05
CA LYS A 2 28.86 -28.89 3.62
C LYS A 2 28.85 -27.38 3.36
N SER A 3 28.52 -26.96 2.14
CA SER A 3 28.26 -25.56 1.81
C SER A 3 26.91 -25.16 2.39
N ASN A 4 26.93 -24.32 3.43
CA ASN A 4 25.74 -23.60 3.89
C ASN A 4 25.48 -22.46 2.90
N ASP A 5 24.63 -22.70 1.90
CA ASP A 5 24.07 -21.62 1.07
C ASP A 5 23.20 -20.73 1.97
N CYS A 6 23.80 -19.64 2.43
CA CYS A 6 23.15 -18.66 3.27
C CYS A 6 22.09 -17.93 2.42
N MET A 7 20.81 -18.12 2.76
CA MET A 7 19.70 -17.35 2.18
C MET A 7 20.03 -15.86 2.24
N LYS A 8 20.30 -15.24 1.08
CA LYS A 8 20.47 -13.79 0.97
C LYS A 8 19.10 -13.16 1.15
N VAL A 9 18.84 -12.63 2.34
CA VAL A 9 17.67 -11.77 2.57
C VAL A 9 17.85 -10.53 1.70
N ILE A 10 16.99 -10.38 0.68
CA ILE A 10 16.90 -9.13 -0.07
C ILE A 10 16.42 -8.08 0.93
N GLN A 11 17.25 -7.09 1.26
CA GLN A 11 16.85 -5.94 2.06
C GLN A 11 15.89 -5.04 1.26
N GLY A 12 14.63 -5.45 1.15
CA GLY A 12 13.53 -4.58 0.77
C GLY A 12 13.16 -3.69 1.95
N SER A 13 13.96 -2.65 2.23
CA SER A 13 13.62 -1.68 3.28
C SER A 13 12.45 -0.82 2.81
N TYR A 14 11.45 -0.61 3.68
CA TYR A 14 10.44 0.45 3.48
C TYR A 14 11.14 1.78 3.19
N ARG A 15 10.68 2.48 2.16
CA ARG A 15 11.19 3.77 1.71
C ARG A 15 10.04 4.73 1.68
N LYS A 16 10.11 5.74 2.54
CA LYS A 16 9.11 6.80 2.61
C LYS A 16 8.94 7.45 1.23
N GLY A 17 7.70 7.65 0.77
CA GLY A 17 7.36 8.26 -0.51
C GLY A 17 7.48 7.36 -1.74
N PHE A 18 7.72 6.05 -1.58
CA PHE A 18 7.92 5.13 -2.72
C PHE A 18 6.84 4.04 -2.87
N TRP A 19 5.92 3.93 -1.92
CA TRP A 19 4.93 2.87 -1.91
C TRP A 19 3.56 3.43 -2.26
N PHE A 20 2.77 2.66 -3.01
CA PHE A 20 1.43 3.05 -3.44
C PHE A 20 0.48 3.41 -2.28
N HIS A 21 0.73 2.82 -1.10
CA HIS A 21 -0.03 3.12 0.13
C HIS A 21 0.73 4.03 1.10
N ASP A 22 1.77 4.71 0.63
CA ASP A 22 2.49 5.72 1.40
C ASP A 22 1.88 7.10 1.12
N ARG A 23 1.29 7.71 2.17
CA ARG A 23 0.66 9.03 2.07
C ARG A 23 1.63 10.10 1.56
N ASP A 24 2.91 9.98 1.87
CA ASP A 24 3.91 10.96 1.46
C ASP A 24 4.44 10.71 0.03
N ALA A 25 3.94 9.67 -0.65
CA ALA A 25 4.22 9.41 -2.07
C ALA A 25 3.26 10.12 -3.02
N HIS A 26 2.11 10.56 -2.51
CA HIS A 26 1.00 11.05 -3.32
C HIS A 26 0.41 12.31 -2.73
N THR A 27 0.10 13.27 -3.58
CA THR A 27 -0.69 14.45 -3.23
C THR A 27 -2.15 14.06 -2.97
N GLN A 28 -2.89 14.89 -2.23
CA GLN A 28 -4.32 14.64 -2.00
C GLN A 28 -5.12 14.62 -3.32
N GLU A 29 -4.73 15.44 -4.31
CA GLU A 29 -5.35 15.46 -5.63
C GLU A 29 -5.19 14.12 -6.37
N GLU A 30 -3.99 13.54 -6.34
CA GLU A 30 -3.73 12.22 -6.93
C GLU A 30 -4.54 11.11 -6.24
N ILE A 31 -4.66 11.18 -4.91
CA ILE A 31 -5.48 10.25 -4.13
C ILE A 31 -6.95 10.39 -4.51
N ASP A 32 -7.46 11.61 -4.63
CA ASP A 32 -8.86 11.88 -4.98
C ASP A 32 -9.17 11.39 -6.40
N PHE A 33 -8.26 11.63 -7.35
CA PHE A 33 -8.37 11.12 -8.72
C PHE A 33 -8.41 9.60 -8.76
N ALA A 34 -7.48 8.92 -8.07
CA ALA A 34 -7.45 7.45 -8.00
C ALA A 34 -8.73 6.89 -7.35
N ASN A 35 -9.20 7.52 -6.26
CA ASN A 35 -10.44 7.13 -5.59
C ASN A 35 -11.66 7.29 -6.50
N ALA A 36 -11.73 8.34 -7.31
CA ALA A 36 -12.78 8.50 -8.30
C ALA A 36 -12.76 7.37 -9.34
N ALA A 37 -11.58 7.03 -9.87
CA ALA A 37 -11.41 5.93 -10.81
C ALA A 37 -11.84 4.57 -10.22
N PHE A 38 -11.45 4.29 -8.97
CA PHE A 38 -11.85 3.05 -8.29
C PHE A 38 -13.35 2.97 -8.00
N ARG A 39 -14.02 4.10 -7.71
CA ARG A 39 -15.48 4.13 -7.58
C ARG A 39 -16.19 3.79 -8.88
N GLU A 40 -15.71 4.33 -10.00
CA GLU A 40 -16.25 4.00 -11.32
C GLU A 40 -16.01 2.52 -11.67
N ALA A 41 -14.80 2.00 -11.46
CA ALA A 41 -14.49 0.59 -11.67
C ALA A 41 -15.31 -0.34 -10.74
N GLY A 42 -15.59 0.12 -9.52
CA GLY A 42 -16.40 -0.56 -8.52
C GLY A 42 -17.84 -0.82 -8.95
N LYS A 43 -18.38 -0.05 -9.90
CA LYS A 43 -19.70 -0.29 -10.50
C LYS A 43 -19.74 -1.61 -11.28
N TYR A 44 -18.60 -2.04 -11.81
CA TYR A 44 -18.46 -3.27 -12.60
C TYR A 44 -17.95 -4.44 -11.77
N ASP A 45 -17.04 -4.18 -10.82
CA ASP A 45 -16.52 -5.18 -9.91
C ASP A 45 -16.26 -4.58 -8.51
N PRO A 46 -17.04 -5.01 -7.49
CA PRO A 46 -16.90 -4.48 -6.13
C PRO A 46 -15.51 -4.64 -5.50
N ARG A 47 -14.64 -5.53 -6.03
CA ARG A 47 -13.28 -5.70 -5.52
C ARG A 47 -12.45 -4.42 -5.63
N TRP A 48 -12.73 -3.56 -6.62
CA TRP A 48 -12.05 -2.28 -6.78
C TRP A 48 -12.31 -1.31 -5.63
N LEU A 49 -13.47 -1.39 -4.99
CA LEU A 49 -13.81 -0.53 -3.85
C LEU A 49 -12.88 -0.75 -2.64
N LYS A 50 -12.21 -1.92 -2.55
CA LYS A 50 -11.22 -2.21 -1.52
C LYS A 50 -9.92 -1.43 -1.68
N LEU A 51 -9.68 -0.86 -2.86
CA LEU A 51 -8.50 -0.04 -3.16
C LEU A 51 -8.74 1.44 -2.89
N ILE A 52 -9.98 1.84 -2.57
CA ILE A 52 -10.28 3.22 -2.17
C ILE A 52 -9.48 3.54 -0.91
N TRP A 53 -8.74 4.62 -1.01
CA TRP A 53 -7.81 5.03 0.01
C TRP A 53 -8.48 6.03 0.95
N ASP A 54 -8.90 5.55 2.12
CA ASP A 54 -9.55 6.33 3.20
C ASP A 54 -8.64 6.38 4.45
N ILE A 55 -7.37 6.77 4.26
CA ILE A 55 -6.46 6.95 5.40
C ILE A 55 -6.67 8.35 5.96
N LYS A 56 -7.22 8.41 7.18
CA LYS A 56 -7.31 9.65 7.96
C LYS A 56 -5.90 10.20 8.21
N VAL A 57 -5.73 11.51 8.06
CA VAL A 57 -4.42 12.20 8.21
C VAL A 57 -3.76 11.90 9.55
N ASP A 58 -4.57 11.68 10.58
CA ASP A 58 -4.12 11.47 11.95
C ASP A 58 -4.05 9.98 12.36
N SER A 59 -4.37 9.04 11.46
CA SER A 59 -4.29 7.63 11.82
C SER A 59 -2.84 7.15 11.78
N LYS A 60 -2.30 6.78 12.94
CA LYS A 60 -1.01 6.10 13.03
C LYS A 60 -1.11 4.73 12.35
N PRO A 61 -0.12 4.32 11.54
CA PRO A 61 -0.11 2.98 10.96
C PRO A 61 -0.05 1.93 12.09
N GLU A 62 -1.08 1.10 12.20
CA GLU A 62 -1.10 -0.02 13.15
C GLU A 62 -0.60 -1.30 12.46
N LEU A 63 0.59 -1.75 12.85
CA LEU A 63 1.04 -3.10 12.51
C LEU A 63 0.25 -4.11 13.35
N ARG A 64 -0.72 -4.77 12.73
CA ARG A 64 -1.43 -5.89 13.35
C ARG A 64 -0.83 -7.21 12.85
N ARG A 65 -0.45 -8.08 13.80
CA ARG A 65 -0.01 -9.44 13.47
C ARG A 65 -1.25 -10.24 13.08
N VAL A 66 -1.34 -10.68 11.82
CA VAL A 66 -2.37 -11.62 11.39
C VAL A 66 -2.09 -12.95 12.09
N LYS A 67 -3.08 -13.47 12.83
CA LYS A 67 -3.02 -14.80 13.45
C LYS A 67 -3.52 -15.84 12.47
#